data_AF-A0A0L0TDB6-F1
#
_entry.id   AF-A0A0L0TDB6-F1
#
_cell.length_a   1.000
_cell.length_b   1.000
_cell.length_c   1.000
_cell.angle_alpha   90.00
_cell.angle_beta   90.00
_cell.angle_gamma   90.00
#
_symmetry.space_group_name_H-M   'P 1'
#
loop_
_entity.id
_entity.type
_entity.pdbx_description
1 polymer ?
#
loop_
_entity_poly.entity_id
_entity_poly.type
_entity_poly.pdbx_seq_one_letter_code
_entity_poly.pdbx_strand_id
1 'polypeptide(L)'
;MGEGWSDIFSLIAILLDDPNVTRNTPMPVATYVAGSPAGIRKYPYSTDKAINPSVYSFLAQDEYKEPHNMGEVWASMLFEVYWNLVDKYGCGPIEQRNLGVGNALMLQLIMDGLKLQPCRPTFVDARNAILLADNNLTGGANQCLIWNGFAGRGLGIAAVPGVYVDSNVVPPECEGA
;
A
#
# COMPACT_ATOMS: atom_id res chain seq x y z
N MET A 1 -0.69 3.21 -11.80
CA MET A 1 -0.48 3.48 -10.36
C MET A 1 -1.06 4.82 -9.89
N GLY A 2 -1.19 5.86 -10.74
CA GLY A 2 -1.84 7.16 -10.41
C GLY A 2 -3.06 7.04 -9.49
N GLU A 3 -4.09 6.33 -9.96
CA GLU A 3 -5.33 6.04 -9.23
C GLU A 3 -5.09 5.43 -7.83
N GLY A 4 -4.16 4.48 -7.72
CA GLY A 4 -3.88 3.82 -6.45
C GLY A 4 -3.16 4.72 -5.44
N TRP A 5 -2.31 5.65 -5.89
CA TRP A 5 -1.79 6.67 -4.98
C TRP A 5 -2.92 7.55 -4.45
N SER A 6 -3.79 8.06 -5.33
CA SER A 6 -4.92 8.90 -4.92
C SER A 6 -5.81 8.20 -3.88
N ASP A 7 -6.12 6.92 -4.10
CA ASP A 7 -6.92 6.12 -3.18
C ASP A 7 -6.24 5.98 -1.81
N ILE A 8 -4.97 5.59 -1.74
CA ILE A 8 -4.31 5.42 -0.44
C ILE A 8 -4.17 6.76 0.31
N PHE A 9 -3.94 7.88 -0.39
CA PHE A 9 -3.94 9.20 0.23
C PHE A 9 -5.31 9.52 0.85
N SER A 10 -6.39 9.26 0.09
CA SER A 10 -7.77 9.41 0.57
C SER A 10 -8.05 8.51 1.77
N LEU A 11 -7.65 7.24 1.73
CA LEU A 11 -7.87 6.30 2.82
C LEU A 11 -7.14 6.74 4.08
N ILE A 12 -5.84 7.05 3.97
CA ILE A 12 -5.06 7.55 5.10
C ILE A 12 -5.73 8.79 5.67
N ALA A 13 -6.24 9.71 4.85
CA ALA A 13 -6.94 10.90 5.33
C ALA A 13 -8.22 10.57 6.12
N ILE A 14 -9.01 9.57 5.68
CA ILE A 14 -10.23 9.13 6.38
C ILE A 14 -9.89 8.43 7.71
N LEU A 15 -8.83 7.61 7.72
CA LEU A 15 -8.42 6.78 8.85
C LEU A 15 -7.94 7.59 10.08
N LEU A 16 -7.65 8.88 9.91
CA LEU A 16 -7.11 9.73 10.98
C LEU A 16 -8.15 10.06 12.05
N ASP A 17 -9.41 10.13 11.66
CA ASP A 17 -10.46 10.73 12.48
C ASP A 17 -11.42 9.69 13.08
N ASP A 18 -11.21 8.40 12.81
CA ASP A 18 -12.09 7.34 13.29
C ASP A 18 -11.31 6.24 14.06
N PRO A 19 -11.28 6.30 15.41
CA PRO A 19 -10.60 5.29 16.22
C PRO A 19 -11.26 3.90 16.15
N ASN A 20 -12.44 3.78 15.53
CA ASN A 20 -13.10 2.48 15.34
C ASN A 20 -12.60 1.75 14.10
N VAL A 21 -11.83 2.42 13.24
CA VAL A 21 -11.23 1.76 12.08
C VAL A 21 -9.93 1.09 12.48
N THR A 22 -9.87 -0.22 12.25
CA THR A 22 -8.74 -1.07 12.60
C THR A 22 -8.22 -1.78 11.35
N ARG A 23 -7.10 -2.50 11.47
CA ARG A 23 -6.54 -3.35 10.42
C ARG A 23 -7.58 -4.26 9.74
N ASN A 24 -8.56 -4.73 10.51
CA ASN A 24 -9.57 -5.69 10.08
C ASN A 24 -10.81 -5.03 9.49
N THR A 25 -10.90 -3.70 9.51
CA THR A 25 -12.06 -2.97 8.99
C THR A 25 -11.94 -2.81 7.47
N PRO A 26 -12.89 -3.33 6.68
CA PRO A 26 -12.90 -3.10 5.24
C PRO A 26 -13.24 -1.65 4.90
N MET A 27 -12.50 -1.06 3.97
CA MET A 27 -12.59 0.35 3.60
C MET A 27 -13.02 0.52 2.13
N PRO A 28 -14.33 0.63 1.84
CA PRO A 28 -14.80 1.03 0.51
C PRO A 28 -14.50 2.52 0.26
N VAL A 29 -14.28 2.89 -1.00
CA VAL A 29 -14.04 4.28 -1.41
C VAL A 29 -15.27 4.89 -2.08
N ALA A 30 -15.52 6.17 -1.80
CA ALA A 30 -16.55 6.99 -2.42
C ALA A 30 -18.01 6.51 -2.19
N THR A 31 -18.28 5.82 -1.07
CA THR A 31 -19.61 5.28 -0.75
C THR A 31 -20.73 6.33 -0.75
N TYR A 32 -20.46 7.52 -0.22
CA TYR A 32 -21.43 8.62 -0.15
C TYR A 32 -21.87 9.07 -1.55
N VAL A 33 -20.92 9.44 -2.41
CA VAL A 33 -21.23 9.93 -3.77
C VAL A 33 -21.74 8.83 -4.69
N ALA A 34 -21.35 7.58 -4.47
CA ALA A 34 -21.86 6.43 -5.18
C ALA A 34 -23.29 6.04 -4.76
N GLY A 35 -23.76 6.51 -3.61
CA GLY A 35 -25.02 6.04 -3.01
C GLY A 35 -25.02 4.53 -2.74
N SER A 36 -23.84 3.93 -2.56
CA SER A 36 -23.66 2.48 -2.46
C SER A 36 -22.67 2.15 -1.34
N PRO A 37 -23.01 1.24 -0.41
CA PRO A 37 -22.09 0.82 0.64
C PRO A 37 -20.86 0.09 0.11
N ALA A 38 -20.92 -0.47 -1.11
CA ALA A 38 -19.77 -1.11 -1.75
C ALA A 38 -18.73 -0.10 -2.28
N GLY A 39 -19.12 1.17 -2.48
CA GLY A 39 -18.26 2.16 -3.12
C GLY A 39 -18.11 1.94 -4.62
N ILE A 40 -17.01 2.42 -5.20
CA ILE A 40 -16.75 2.42 -6.65
C ILE A 40 -15.65 1.45 -7.11
N ARG A 41 -14.93 0.84 -6.16
CA ARG A 41 -13.85 -0.13 -6.43
C ARG A 41 -14.43 -1.55 -6.43
N LYS A 42 -13.73 -2.50 -7.06
CA LYS A 42 -14.20 -3.90 -7.18
C LYS A 42 -14.22 -4.59 -5.82
N TYR A 43 -13.21 -4.35 -5.00
CA TYR A 43 -13.14 -4.79 -3.61
C TYR A 43 -12.93 -3.60 -2.67
N PRO A 44 -13.51 -3.62 -1.46
CA PRO A 44 -13.10 -2.68 -0.42
C PRO A 44 -11.63 -2.95 -0.05
N TYR A 45 -10.89 -1.91 0.33
CA TYR A 45 -9.52 -2.09 0.81
C TYR A 45 -9.53 -2.80 2.15
N SER A 46 -8.84 -3.93 2.25
CA SER A 46 -8.80 -4.75 3.46
C SER A 46 -7.53 -5.57 3.48
N THR A 47 -6.98 -5.82 4.66
CA THR A 47 -5.83 -6.73 4.85
C THR A 47 -6.26 -8.20 4.85
N ASP A 48 -7.58 -8.46 4.94
CA ASP A 48 -8.16 -9.79 4.74
C ASP A 48 -8.29 -10.11 3.24
N LYS A 49 -7.54 -11.13 2.79
CA LYS A 49 -7.56 -11.59 1.39
C LYS A 49 -8.86 -12.26 0.96
N ALA A 50 -9.70 -12.70 1.91
CA ALA A 50 -11.05 -13.17 1.59
C ALA A 50 -11.96 -12.01 1.16
N ILE A 51 -11.69 -10.79 1.65
CA ILE A 51 -12.42 -9.57 1.33
C ILE A 51 -11.82 -8.87 0.10
N ASN A 52 -10.48 -8.75 0.06
CA ASN A 52 -9.76 -8.18 -1.07
C ASN A 52 -8.64 -9.13 -1.54
N PRO A 53 -8.92 -9.97 -2.56
CA PRO A 53 -7.97 -10.96 -3.07
C PRO A 53 -6.90 -10.36 -3.99
N SER A 54 -6.85 -9.03 -4.17
CA SER A 54 -5.95 -8.39 -5.15
C SER A 54 -4.48 -8.66 -4.86
N VAL A 55 -3.79 -9.19 -5.87
CA VAL A 55 -2.36 -9.54 -5.87
C VAL A 55 -1.70 -9.10 -7.18
N TYR A 56 -0.37 -9.12 -7.25
CA TYR A 56 0.39 -8.64 -8.40
C TYR A 56 0.00 -9.36 -9.72
N SER A 57 -0.29 -10.65 -9.67
CA SER A 57 -0.70 -11.44 -10.85
C SER A 57 -2.03 -11.03 -11.46
N PHE A 58 -2.87 -10.26 -10.76
CA PHE A 58 -4.11 -9.72 -11.32
C PHE A 58 -3.84 -8.80 -12.52
N LEU A 59 -2.68 -8.13 -12.53
CA LEU A 59 -2.27 -7.23 -13.63
C LEU A 59 -2.08 -7.96 -14.98
N ALA A 60 -2.03 -9.30 -15.00
CA ALA A 60 -2.02 -10.09 -16.22
C ALA A 60 -3.39 -10.12 -16.94
N GLN A 61 -4.47 -9.89 -16.20
CA GLN A 61 -5.84 -10.01 -16.71
C GLN A 61 -6.25 -8.75 -17.48
N ASP A 62 -7.08 -8.93 -18.51
CA ASP A 62 -7.48 -7.82 -19.40
C ASP A 62 -8.22 -6.68 -18.68
N GLU A 63 -9.06 -7.01 -17.68
CA GLU A 63 -9.80 -6.02 -16.90
C GLU A 63 -8.89 -5.10 -16.07
N TYR A 64 -7.64 -5.50 -15.78
CA TYR A 64 -6.66 -4.70 -15.04
C TYR A 64 -5.73 -3.89 -15.96
N LYS A 65 -5.97 -3.90 -17.28
CA LYS A 65 -5.25 -3.06 -18.27
C LYS A 65 -5.82 -1.64 -18.39
N GLU A 66 -6.47 -1.16 -17.34
CA GLU A 66 -6.95 0.21 -17.23
C GLU A 66 -6.56 0.82 -15.85
N PRO A 67 -6.44 2.15 -15.75
CA PRO A 67 -5.82 2.79 -14.58
C PRO A 67 -6.47 2.51 -13.22
N HIS A 68 -7.80 2.33 -13.16
CA HIS A 68 -8.57 2.26 -11.92
C HIS A 68 -8.41 0.90 -11.22
N ASN A 69 -8.65 -0.20 -11.94
CA ASN A 69 -8.47 -1.57 -11.45
C ASN A 69 -6.99 -1.85 -11.16
N MET A 70 -6.08 -1.37 -12.01
CA MET A 70 -4.65 -1.41 -11.70
C MET A 70 -4.33 -0.60 -10.44
N GLY A 71 -4.96 0.56 -10.27
CA GLY A 71 -4.84 1.42 -9.10
C GLY A 71 -5.27 0.70 -7.82
N GLU A 72 -6.37 -0.05 -7.88
CA GLU A 72 -6.88 -0.82 -6.75
C GLU A 72 -5.87 -1.87 -6.26
N VAL A 73 -5.18 -2.57 -7.16
CA VAL A 73 -4.11 -3.51 -6.79
C VAL A 73 -2.97 -2.77 -6.09
N TRP A 74 -2.55 -1.61 -6.61
CA TRP A 74 -1.48 -0.81 -6.03
C TRP A 74 -1.83 -0.25 -4.64
N ALA A 75 -3.01 0.33 -4.50
CA ALA A 75 -3.50 0.85 -3.23
C ALA A 75 -3.66 -0.27 -2.19
N SER A 76 -4.10 -1.46 -2.61
CA SER A 76 -4.19 -2.63 -1.72
C SER A 76 -2.83 -3.04 -1.16
N MET A 77 -1.76 -2.97 -1.96
CA MET A 77 -0.38 -3.21 -1.50
C MET A 77 0.08 -2.14 -0.50
N LEU A 78 -0.20 -0.87 -0.77
CA LEU A 78 0.16 0.22 0.15
C LEU A 78 -0.67 0.17 1.45
N PHE A 79 -1.89 -0.35 1.41
CA PHE A 79 -2.74 -0.55 2.58
C PHE A 79 -2.13 -1.59 3.55
N GLU A 80 -1.50 -2.65 3.03
CA GLU A 80 -0.74 -3.60 3.88
C GLU A 80 0.44 -2.91 4.58
N VAL A 81 1.23 -2.15 3.81
CA VAL A 81 2.40 -1.44 4.35
C VAL A 81 1.97 -0.40 5.39
N TYR A 82 0.89 0.34 5.13
CA TYR A 82 0.30 1.29 6.07
C TYR A 82 0.00 0.62 7.40
N TRP A 83 -0.75 -0.49 7.39
CA TRP A 83 -1.11 -1.15 8.63
C TRP A 83 0.10 -1.79 9.32
N ASN A 84 1.09 -2.31 8.59
CA ASN A 84 2.31 -2.84 9.21
C ASN A 84 3.07 -1.77 10.00
N LEU A 85 3.10 -0.53 9.47
CA LEU A 85 3.69 0.61 10.17
C LEU A 85 2.82 1.05 11.35
N VAL A 86 1.50 1.11 11.17
CA VAL A 86 0.56 1.51 12.25
C VAL A 86 0.55 0.51 13.40
N ASP A 87 0.61 -0.80 13.13
CA ASP A 87 0.67 -1.80 14.20
C ASP A 87 1.95 -1.66 15.03
N LYS A 88 3.07 -1.33 14.39
CA LYS A 88 4.36 -1.18 15.07
C LYS A 88 4.47 0.13 15.84
N TYR A 89 4.01 1.23 15.25
CA TYR A 89 4.28 2.59 15.73
C TYR A 89 3.05 3.34 16.22
N GLY A 90 1.86 2.74 16.12
CA GLY A 90 0.59 3.37 16.40
C GLY A 90 0.14 4.33 15.29
N CYS A 91 -1.03 4.94 15.52
CA CYS A 91 -1.61 5.99 14.69
C CYS A 91 -1.75 7.26 15.53
N GLY A 92 -1.52 8.43 14.92
CA GLY A 92 -1.71 9.72 15.58
C GLY A 92 -2.06 10.83 14.59
N PRO A 93 -2.29 12.06 15.05
CA PRO A 93 -2.74 13.14 14.16
C PRO A 93 -1.66 13.53 13.13
N ILE A 94 -2.00 13.46 11.85
CA ILE A 94 -1.12 13.73 10.69
C ILE A 94 -0.55 15.14 10.69
N GLU A 95 -1.35 16.13 11.11
CA GLU A 95 -1.05 17.56 11.03
C GLU A 95 0.12 17.94 11.95
N GLN A 96 0.42 17.08 12.93
CA GLN A 96 1.57 17.22 13.81
C GLN A 96 2.87 16.74 13.16
N ARG A 97 2.80 16.06 12.01
CA ARG A 97 3.94 15.51 11.27
C ARG A 97 4.89 14.69 12.16
N ASN A 98 4.34 13.94 13.11
CA ASN A 98 5.12 13.09 13.99
C ASN A 98 5.55 11.81 13.26
N LEU A 99 6.77 11.78 12.71
CA LEU A 99 7.28 10.59 12.01
C LEU A 99 7.53 9.38 12.93
N GLY A 100 7.33 9.52 14.24
CA GLY A 100 7.37 8.43 15.20
C GLY A 100 6.09 7.57 15.24
N VAL A 101 5.00 7.97 14.57
CA VAL A 101 3.79 7.16 14.41
C VAL A 101 3.64 6.66 12.97
N GLY A 102 3.03 5.48 12.80
CA GLY A 102 3.08 4.70 11.57
C GLY A 102 2.35 5.34 10.40
N ASN A 103 1.21 5.99 10.65
CA ASN A 103 0.42 6.65 9.61
C ASN A 103 1.14 7.88 9.02
N ALA A 104 1.74 8.73 9.86
CA ALA A 104 2.51 9.89 9.41
C ALA A 104 3.81 9.47 8.72
N LEU A 105 4.47 8.41 9.23
CA LEU A 105 5.62 7.81 8.58
C LEU A 105 5.26 7.26 7.20
N MET A 106 4.17 6.49 7.06
CA MET A 106 3.72 5.97 5.77
C MET A 106 3.51 7.09 4.75
N LEU A 107 2.83 8.17 5.16
CA LEU A 107 2.60 9.31 4.26
C LEU A 107 3.91 9.94 3.79
N GLN A 108 4.87 10.12 4.68
CA GLN A 108 6.20 10.66 4.35
C GLN A 108 6.93 9.72 3.37
N LEU A 109 6.89 8.40 3.60
CA LEU A 109 7.49 7.41 2.71
C LEU A 109 6.84 7.38 1.33
N ILE A 110 5.51 7.52 1.23
CA ILE A 110 4.82 7.66 -0.06
C ILE A 110 5.32 8.91 -0.78
N MET A 111 5.34 10.07 -0.09
CA MET A 111 5.77 11.33 -0.70
C MET A 111 7.21 11.30 -1.18
N ASP A 112 8.12 10.66 -0.43
CA ASP A 112 9.52 10.54 -0.83
C ASP A 112 9.73 9.48 -1.91
N GLY A 113 9.00 8.36 -1.85
CA GLY A 113 8.98 7.35 -2.92
C GLY A 113 8.51 7.94 -4.26
N LEU A 114 7.47 8.78 -4.25
CA LEU A 114 6.99 9.50 -5.44
C LEU A 114 8.06 10.41 -6.07
N LYS A 115 8.95 11.00 -5.26
CA LYS A 115 10.06 11.84 -5.74
C LYS A 115 11.24 11.02 -6.26
N LEU A 116 11.46 9.83 -5.69
CA LEU A 116 12.62 8.97 -5.97
C LEU A 116 12.40 8.04 -7.17
N GLN A 117 11.16 7.64 -7.45
CA GLN A 117 10.85 6.73 -8.56
C GLN A 117 11.16 7.35 -9.94
N PRO A 118 11.51 6.54 -10.95
CA PRO A 118 11.74 7.05 -12.30
C PRO A 118 10.45 7.58 -12.95
N CYS A 119 10.60 8.29 -14.06
CA CYS A 119 9.47 8.66 -14.90
C CYS A 119 8.79 7.39 -15.47
N ARG A 120 7.46 7.33 -15.41
CA ARG A 120 6.64 6.17 -15.82
C ARG A 120 7.08 4.86 -15.14
N PRO A 121 7.08 4.81 -13.80
CA PRO A 121 7.57 3.67 -13.05
C PRO A 121 6.63 2.47 -13.17
N THR A 122 7.20 1.27 -13.04
CA THR A 122 6.45 0.03 -12.79
C THR A 122 6.16 -0.14 -11.28
N PHE A 123 5.32 -1.12 -10.92
CA PHE A 123 5.05 -1.44 -9.51
C PHE A 123 6.34 -1.77 -8.73
N VAL A 124 7.24 -2.51 -9.36
CA VAL A 124 8.55 -2.88 -8.80
C VAL A 124 9.41 -1.64 -8.59
N ASP A 125 9.42 -0.70 -9.53
CA ASP A 125 10.16 0.56 -9.38
C ASP A 125 9.61 1.41 -8.22
N ALA A 126 8.29 1.55 -8.13
CA ALA A 126 7.64 2.32 -7.06
C ALA A 126 7.83 1.67 -5.67
N ARG A 127 7.75 0.33 -5.57
CA ARG A 127 8.10 -0.40 -4.35
C ARG A 127 9.54 -0.12 -3.93
N ASN A 128 10.48 -0.26 -4.86
CA ASN A 128 11.90 -0.02 -4.59
C ASN A 128 12.15 1.43 -4.18
N ALA A 129 11.42 2.40 -4.76
CA ALA A 129 11.51 3.80 -4.37
C ALA A 129 11.02 4.05 -2.94
N ILE A 130 9.98 3.34 -2.47
CA ILE A 130 9.51 3.42 -1.07
C ILE A 130 10.54 2.79 -0.11
N LEU A 131 11.13 1.65 -0.47
CA LEU A 131 12.21 1.03 0.31
C LEU A 131 13.44 1.96 0.40
N LEU A 132 13.80 2.62 -0.72
CA LEU A 132 14.86 3.61 -0.74
C LEU A 132 14.51 4.85 0.10
N ALA A 133 13.25 5.29 0.07
CA ALA A 133 12.78 6.38 0.92
C ALA A 133 12.97 6.06 2.40
N ASP A 134 12.65 4.83 2.83
CA ASP A 134 12.86 4.40 4.21
C ASP A 134 14.34 4.31 4.58
N ASN A 135 15.19 3.80 3.69
CA ASN A 135 16.64 3.81 3.90
C ASN A 135 17.18 5.23 4.09
N ASN A 136 16.74 6.18 3.27
CA ASN A 136 17.19 7.57 3.34
C ASN A 136 16.65 8.31 4.57
N LEU A 137 15.41 8.02 4.98
CA LEU A 137 14.73 8.74 6.06
C LEU A 137 15.05 8.19 7.45
N THR A 138 15.10 6.86 7.59
CA THR A 138 15.19 6.17 8.89
C THR A 138 16.42 5.27 9.03
N GLY A 139 17.28 5.21 8.00
CA GLY A 139 18.37 4.24 7.95
C GLY A 139 17.91 2.81 7.70
N GLY A 140 16.69 2.61 7.18
CA GLY A 140 16.16 1.28 6.83
C GLY A 140 15.49 0.55 7.99
N ALA A 141 15.03 1.28 9.01
CA ALA A 141 14.43 0.67 10.21
C ALA A 141 13.12 -0.09 9.93
N ASN A 142 12.53 0.08 8.73
CA ASN A 142 11.21 -0.45 8.39
C ASN A 142 11.22 -1.38 7.17
N GLN A 143 12.40 -1.75 6.65
CA GLN A 143 12.52 -2.55 5.43
C GLN A 143 11.66 -3.82 5.48
N CYS A 144 11.67 -4.56 6.59
CA CYS A 144 10.90 -5.80 6.70
C CYS A 144 9.39 -5.58 6.74
N LEU A 145 8.90 -4.52 7.39
CA LEU A 145 7.47 -4.17 7.40
C LEU A 145 6.98 -3.83 6.00
N ILE A 146 7.79 -3.08 5.26
CA ILE A 146 7.50 -2.68 3.88
C ILE A 146 7.54 -3.91 2.97
N TRP A 147 8.59 -4.74 3.05
CA TRP A 147 8.72 -5.97 2.28
C TRP A 147 7.57 -6.93 2.53
N ASN A 148 7.22 -7.18 3.80
CA ASN A 148 6.11 -8.07 4.15
C ASN A 148 4.77 -7.56 3.60
N GLY A 149 4.54 -6.24 3.59
CA GLY A 149 3.32 -5.68 2.99
C GLY A 149 3.24 -5.94 1.48
N PHE A 150 4.32 -5.67 0.75
CA PHE A 150 4.36 -5.90 -0.69
C PHE A 150 4.36 -7.39 -1.06
N ALA A 151 5.19 -8.21 -0.41
CA ALA A 151 5.25 -9.65 -0.61
C ALA A 151 3.95 -10.34 -0.22
N GLY A 152 3.25 -9.81 0.80
CA GLY A 152 1.91 -10.24 1.18
C GLY A 152 0.91 -10.18 0.02
N ARG A 153 1.13 -9.34 -0.99
CA ARG A 153 0.31 -9.24 -2.21
C ARG A 153 1.06 -9.58 -3.49
N GLY A 154 2.10 -10.40 -3.40
CA GLY A 154 2.81 -10.95 -4.56
C GLY A 154 3.86 -10.03 -5.18
N LEU A 155 4.18 -8.89 -4.57
CA LEU A 155 5.21 -7.96 -5.06
C LEU A 155 6.52 -8.07 -4.25
N GLY A 156 6.90 -9.27 -3.85
CA GLY A 156 8.14 -9.59 -3.13
C GLY A 156 9.39 -9.52 -4.01
N ILE A 157 10.54 -9.92 -3.46
CA ILE A 157 11.86 -9.65 -4.07
C ILE A 157 12.05 -10.25 -5.46
N ALA A 158 11.41 -11.39 -5.74
CA ALA A 158 11.49 -12.08 -7.03
C ALA A 158 10.44 -11.61 -8.06
N ALA A 159 9.58 -10.63 -7.72
CA ALA A 159 8.63 -10.06 -8.68
C ALA A 159 9.37 -9.28 -9.78
N VAL A 160 9.03 -9.54 -11.05
CA VAL A 160 9.70 -8.98 -12.21
C VAL A 160 8.76 -8.01 -12.95
N PRO A 161 9.22 -6.79 -13.29
CA PRO A 161 8.39 -5.84 -14.04
C PRO A 161 7.89 -6.42 -15.37
N GLY A 162 6.59 -6.25 -15.66
CA GLY A 162 5.96 -6.75 -16.88
C GLY A 162 5.73 -8.26 -16.92
N VAL A 163 6.21 -9.00 -15.92
CA VAL A 163 5.91 -10.42 -15.70
C VAL A 163 5.10 -10.51 -14.41
N TYR A 164 3.79 -10.40 -14.57
CA TYR A 164 2.82 -10.36 -13.47
C TYR A 164 2.63 -11.76 -12.85
N VAL A 165 3.65 -12.24 -12.15
CA VAL A 165 3.66 -13.48 -11.38
C VAL A 165 3.96 -13.14 -9.93
N ASP A 166 3.16 -13.69 -9.02
CA ASP A 166 3.29 -13.39 -7.60
C ASP A 166 4.59 -13.94 -7.02
N SER A 167 5.30 -13.09 -6.28
CA SER A 167 6.40 -13.46 -5.40
C SER A 167 6.04 -13.08 -3.98
N ASN A 168 5.89 -14.06 -3.10
CA ASN A 168 5.74 -13.81 -1.66
C ASN A 168 7.08 -13.87 -0.92
N VAL A 169 8.19 -13.98 -1.65
CA VAL A 169 9.55 -14.03 -1.09
C VAL A 169 9.97 -12.65 -0.60
N VAL A 170 10.52 -12.60 0.61
CA VAL A 170 11.12 -11.41 1.22
C VAL A 170 12.64 -11.60 1.32
N PRO A 171 13.43 -10.53 1.57
CA PRO A 171 14.85 -10.70 1.90
C PRO A 171 15.03 -11.66 3.09
N PRO A 172 16.09 -12.49 3.12
CA PRO A 172 16.30 -13.47 4.20
C PRO A 172 16.28 -12.87 5.61
N GLU A 173 16.80 -11.66 5.77
CA GLU A 173 16.80 -10.92 7.05
C GLU A 173 15.40 -10.51 7.54
N CYS A 174 14.38 -10.61 6.68
CA CYS A 174 12.99 -10.28 6.96
C CYS A 174 12.09 -11.52 7.12
N GLU A 175 12.64 -12.73 7.00
CA GLU A 175 11.88 -13.95 7.22
C GLU A 175 11.46 -14.08 8.70
N GLY A 176 10.15 -14.10 8.94
CA GLY A 176 9.58 -14.22 10.29
C GLY A 176 9.54 -12.92 11.11
N ALA A 177 9.87 -11.77 10.48
CA ALA A 177 9.80 -10.44 11.07
C ALA A 177 8.41 -9.79 10.96
#